data_AF-A0A5S9LXS6-F1
#
_entry.id   AF-A0A5S9LXS6-F1
#
_cell.length_a   1.000
_cell.length_b   1.000
_cell.length_c   1.000
_cell.angle_alpha   90.00
_cell.angle_beta   90.00
_cell.angle_gamma   90.00
#
_symmetry.space_group_name_H-M   'P 1'
#
loop_
_entity.id
_entity.type
_entity.pdbx_description
1 polymer ?
#
loop_
_entity_poly.entity_id
_entity_poly.type
_entity_poly.pdbx_seq_one_letter_code
_entity_poly.pdbx_strand_id
1 'polypeptide(L)' 'MSRVFAYCRVSTLEQTTENQRREIEAAGFTVKPQRLIEEQISGSVAASERPGFARLLDRMDGLTPPR' A
#
# COMPACT_ATOMS: atom_id res chain seq x y z
N MET A 1 4.94 -19.08 4.87
CA MET A 1 4.42 -18.24 3.77
C MET A 1 4.51 -16.79 4.19
N SER A 2 5.35 -15.98 3.53
CA SER A 2 5.40 -14.53 3.74
C SER A 2 4.12 -13.87 3.22
N ARG A 3 3.63 -12.86 3.93
CA ARG A 3 2.49 -12.04 3.48
C ARG A 3 3.05 -10.75 2.90
N VAL A 4 2.81 -10.52 1.62
CA VAL A 4 3.25 -9.29 0.92
C VAL A 4 2.12 -8.27 0.93
N PHE A 5 2.48 -7.02 1.22
CA PHE A 5 1.62 -5.85 1.13
C PHE A 5 2.30 -4.81 0.27
N ALA A 6 1.50 -4.00 -0.41
CA ALA A 6 2.00 -2.87 -1.19
C ALA A 6 1.23 -1.62 -0.83
N TYR A 7 1.98 -0.53 -0.75
CA TYR A 7 1.45 0.80 -0.53
C TYR A 7 1.98 1.71 -1.62
N CYS A 8 1.08 2.11 -2.51
CA CYS A 8 1.36 2.94 -3.65
C CYS A 8 0.75 4.33 -3.41
N ARG A 9 1.47 5.39 -3.77
CA ARG A 9 0.98 6.75 -3.61
C ARG A 9 1.37 7.67 -4.75
N VAL A 10 0.51 8.66 -5.00
CA VAL A 10 0.75 9.72 -5.99
C VAL A 10 0.45 11.08 -5.38
N SER A 11 1.13 12.13 -5.83
CA SER A 11 0.98 13.46 -5.23
C SER A 11 0.00 14.36 -5.99
N THR A 12 -0.33 14.02 -7.23
CA THR A 12 -1.24 14.81 -8.08
C THR A 12 -2.38 13.94 -8.65
N LEU A 13 -3.50 14.59 -9.02
CA LEU A 13 -4.68 13.93 -9.61
C LEU A 13 -4.40 13.32 -10.98
N GLU A 14 -3.39 13.84 -11.68
CA GLU A 14 -3.02 13.41 -13.04
C GLU A 14 -2.12 12.17 -13.04
N GLN A 15 -1.68 11.73 -11.85
CA GLN A 15 -0.84 10.55 -11.67
C GLN A 15 -1.69 9.38 -11.21
N THR A 16 -1.41 8.19 -11.74
CA THR A 16 -2.01 6.93 -11.27
C THR A 16 -0.95 6.07 -10.59
N THR A 17 -1.37 5.26 -9.62
CA THR A 17 -0.53 4.26 -8.94
C THR A 17 -0.29 3.00 -9.79
N GLU A 18 -0.88 2.93 -10.98
CA GLU A 18 -0.82 1.77 -11.88
C GLU A 18 0.61 1.38 -12.25
N ASN A 19 1.49 2.34 -12.53
CA ASN A 19 2.89 2.04 -12.83
C ASN A 19 3.60 1.39 -11.63
N GLN A 20 3.34 1.88 -10.41
CA GLN A 20 3.93 1.33 -9.18
C GLN A 20 3.46 -0.10 -8.96
N ARG A 21 2.17 -0.36 -9.20
CA ARG A 21 1.60 -1.70 -9.14
C ARG A 21 2.27 -2.64 -10.16
N ARG A 22 2.41 -2.20 -11.41
CA ARG A 22 3.06 -3.01 -12.48
C ARG A 22 4.51 -3.32 -12.17
N GLU A 23 5.26 -2.37 -11.61
CA GLU A 23 6.65 -2.59 -11.20
C GLU A 23 6.74 -3.62 -10.08
N ILE A 24 5.82 -3.59 -9.11
CA ILE A 24 5.75 -4.60 -8.03
C ILE A 24 5.43 -5.99 -8.59
N GLU A 25 4.47 -6.09 -9.51
CA GLU A 25 4.14 -7.36 -10.18
C GLU A 25 5.31 -7.86 -11.04
N ALA A 26 5.98 -6.96 -11.78
CA ALA A 26 7.15 -7.27 -12.61
C ALA A 26 8.38 -7.70 -11.79
N ALA A 27 8.52 -7.19 -10.57
CA ALA A 27 9.53 -7.62 -9.61
C ALA A 27 9.23 -9.02 -9.01
N GLY A 28 8.10 -9.64 -9.38
CA GLY A 28 7.72 -10.99 -8.96
C GLY A 28 6.91 -11.04 -7.67
N PHE A 29 6.41 -9.91 -7.17
CA PHE A 29 5.58 -9.88 -5.97
C PHE A 29 4.10 -10.04 -6.31
N THR A 30 3.49 -11.12 -5.82
CA THR A 30 2.03 -11.31 -5.93
C THR A 30 1.31 -10.65 -4.75
N VAL A 31 0.84 -9.41 -4.95
CA VAL A 31 0.05 -8.67 -3.95
C VAL A 31 -1.43 -8.86 -4.23
N LYS A 32 -2.17 -9.39 -3.24
CA LYS A 32 -3.63 -9.50 -3.36
C LYS A 32 -4.26 -8.10 -3.35
N PRO A 33 -5.36 -7.85 -4.08
CA PRO A 33 -6.06 -6.54 -4.05
C PRO A 33 -6.43 -6.07 -2.64
N GLN A 34 -6.75 -7.00 -1.73
CA GLN A 34 -7.04 -6.72 -0.32
C GLN A 34 -5.83 -6.22 0.49
N ARG A 35 -4.62 -6.38 -0.03
CA ARG A 35 -3.33 -6.02 0.58
C ARG A 35 -2.59 -4.94 -0.21
N LEU A 36 -3.20 -4.46 -1.30
CA LEU A 36 -2.77 -3.29 -2.03
C LEU A 36 -3.53 -2.09 -1.47
N ILE A 37 -2.80 -1.03 -1.12
CA ILE A 37 -3.37 0.25 -0.72
C ILE A 37 -2.82 1.31 -1.65
N GLU A 38 -3.73 2.07 -2.22
CA GLU A 38 -3.44 3.16 -3.14
C GLU A 38 -4.04 4.43 -2.56
N GLU A 39 -3.24 5.49 -2.44
CA GLU A 39 -3.76 6.78 -2.02
C GLU A 39 -3.12 7.94 -2.76
N GLN A 40 -3.88 9.02 -2.88
CA GLN A 40 -3.41 10.26 -3.43
C GLN A 40 -3.14 11.25 -2.30
N ILE A 41 -1.87 11.45 -1.99
CA ILE A 41 -1.44 12.32 -0.89
C ILE A 41 -0.07 12.91 -1.18
N SER A 42 0.12 14.18 -0.80
CA SER A 42 1.38 14.86 -0.98
C SER A 42 2.52 14.12 -0.26
N GLY A 43 3.67 14.04 -0.91
CA GLY A 43 4.89 13.50 -0.30
C GLY A 43 5.41 14.29 0.89
N SER A 44 4.95 15.54 1.08
CA SER A 44 5.28 16.36 2.24
C SER A 44 4.54 15.95 3.51
N VAL A 45 3.45 15.18 3.43
CA VAL A 45 2.70 14.70 4.60
C VAL A 45 3.49 13.57 5.24
N ALA A 46 3.66 13.57 6.57
CA ALA A 46 4.39 12.51 7.28
C ALA A 46 3.66 11.16 7.13
N ALA A 47 4.39 10.04 7.05
CA ALA A 47 3.79 8.72 6.82
C ALA A 47 2.73 8.35 7.87
N SER A 48 2.93 8.73 9.13
CA SER A 48 1.99 8.52 10.23
C SER A 48 0.66 9.27 10.07
N GLU A 49 0.64 10.35 9.29
CA GLU A 49 -0.55 11.16 9.04
C GLU A 49 -1.29 10.73 7.78
N ARG A 50 -0.74 9.76 7.02
CA ARG A 50 -1.35 9.28 5.77
C ARG A 50 -2.38 8.20 6.07
N PRO A 51 -3.67 8.41 5.74
CA PRO A 51 -4.72 7.46 6.06
C PRO A 51 -4.52 6.09 5.41
N GLY A 52 -4.00 6.02 4.18
CA GLY A 52 -3.72 4.75 3.53
C GLY A 52 -2.56 4.00 4.18
N PHE A 53 -1.52 4.72 4.63
CA PHE A 53 -0.43 4.11 5.39
C PHE A 53 -0.90 3.55 6.74
N ALA A 54 -1.75 4.27 7.48
CA ALA A 54 -2.33 3.74 8.72
C ALA A 54 -3.16 2.47 8.47
N ARG A 55 -3.95 2.42 7.38
CA ARG A 55 -4.70 1.21 6.97
C ARG A 55 -3.77 0.05 6.59
N LEU A 56 -2.59 0.31 6.07
CA LEU A 56 -1.60 -0.72 5.76
C LEU A 56 -1.14 -1.40 7.04
N LEU A 57 -0.78 -0.60 8.04
CA LEU A 57 -0.33 -1.07 9.35
C LEU A 57 -1.42 -1.89 10.05
N ASP A 58 -2.66 -1.39 10.06
CA ASP A 58 -3.81 -2.10 10.62
C ASP A 58 -4.02 -3.48 9.95
N ARG A 59 -3.87 -3.57 8.63
CA ARG A 59 -3.94 -4.84 7.91
C ARG A 59 -2.77 -5.77 8.24
N MET A 60 -1.57 -5.23 8.48
CA MET A 60 -0.40 -6.02 8.86
C MET A 60 -0.54 -6.58 10.28
N ASP A 61 -1.05 -5.78 11.22
CA ASP A 61 -1.19 -6.13 12.64
C ASP A 61 -2.45 -6.97 12.92
N GLY A 62 -3.58 -6.64 12.30
CA GLY A 62 -4.86 -7.35 12.40
C GLY A 62 -4.87 -8.76 11.80
N LEU A 63 -3.72 -9.22 11.34
CA LEU A 63 -3.48 -10.52 10.75
C LEU A 63 -2.92 -11.55 11.74
N THR A 64 -2.83 -11.16 13.01
CA THR A 64 -2.62 -12.05 14.15
C THR A 64 -3.94 -12.80 14.42
N PRO A 65 -4.01 -14.13 14.31
CA PRO A 65 -5.23 -14.84 14.68
C PRO A 65 -5.57 -14.57 16.15
N PRO A 66 -6.86 -14.51 16.53
CA PRO A 66 -7.21 -14.45 17.95
C PRO A 66 -6.56 -15.65 18.66
N ARG A 67 -5.90 -15.35 19.79
CA ARG A 67 -5.33 -16.37 20.68
C ARG A 67 -6.41 -17.27 21.26
#